data_AF-A0A024TE87-F1
#
_entry.id   AF-A0A024TE87-F1
#
_cell.length_a   1.000
_cell.length_b   1.000
_cell.length_c   1.000
_cell.angle_alpha   90.00
_cell.angle_beta   90.00
_cell.angle_gamma   90.00
#
_symmetry.space_group_name_H-M   'P 1'
#
loop_
_entity.id
_entity.type
_entity.pdbx_description
1 polymer ?
#
loop_
_entity_poly.entity_id
_entity_poly.type
_entity_poly.pdbx_seq_one_letter_code
_entity_poly.pdbx_strand_id
1 'polypeptide(L)'
;MQVAAPPTSQEKAIAPHVEGSATAALVCACRRVREPEQLETWKNLERYVDEYQHRPLSERLRDRQRLVVQRMAYSSTARKLFGKPKPPSDPLLEQFKMSHTNIVDELHAMLHHAKHVAAALTRIGHVWSTLVQADASAMVEQSHPRFIAAGSRIAALSMTCGSDVLAVVVQPLEDKLNKLKQLQVLLHVEEDMRLLVLAATRKLERAQATASQSVFQRQSELNKANAHASRVATDLKSILDWVDCMRISLVQVEMDALSRLVVKHTAAASAILSSAGEGSVGLLESAVSSLD
;
A
#
# COMPACT_ATOMS: atom_id res chain seq x y z
N MET A 1 30.30 -17.97 -52.77
CA MET A 1 30.16 -16.76 -51.92
C MET A 1 29.09 -17.07 -50.88
N GLN A 2 29.50 -17.12 -49.62
CA GLN A 2 28.66 -17.48 -48.47
C GLN A 2 27.67 -16.36 -48.16
N VAL A 3 26.39 -16.71 -48.04
CA VAL A 3 25.35 -15.84 -47.47
C VAL A 3 25.29 -16.16 -45.99
N ALA A 4 25.75 -15.22 -45.16
CA ALA A 4 25.72 -15.35 -43.71
C ALA A 4 24.29 -15.17 -43.18
N ALA A 5 23.85 -16.10 -42.33
CA ALA A 5 22.60 -16.03 -41.58
C ALA A 5 22.67 -14.94 -40.49
N PRO A 6 21.55 -14.29 -40.13
CA PRO A 6 21.53 -13.33 -39.04
C PRO A 6 21.55 -14.06 -37.68
N PRO A 7 22.21 -13.52 -36.65
CA PRO A 7 22.24 -14.14 -35.33
C PRO A 7 20.87 -13.98 -34.65
N THR A 8 20.30 -15.12 -34.30
CA THR A 8 19.30 -15.28 -33.24
C THR A 8 19.91 -14.91 -31.88
N SER A 9 19.03 -14.50 -30.95
CA SER A 9 19.24 -14.30 -29.51
C SER A 9 19.44 -12.85 -29.06
N GLN A 10 18.34 -12.10 -29.00
CA GLN A 10 18.14 -11.16 -27.90
C GLN A 10 17.31 -11.88 -26.83
N GLU A 11 18.04 -12.43 -25.88
CA GLU A 11 17.55 -12.86 -24.58
C GLU A 11 16.95 -11.62 -23.91
N LYS A 12 15.62 -11.53 -23.96
CA LYS A 12 14.85 -10.50 -23.28
C LYS A 12 15.06 -10.73 -21.79
N ALA A 13 15.94 -9.95 -21.17
CA ALA A 13 16.13 -9.94 -19.73
C ALA A 13 14.77 -9.65 -19.08
N ILE A 14 14.16 -10.71 -18.55
CA ILE A 14 12.99 -10.62 -17.69
C ILE A 14 13.50 -9.93 -16.44
N ALA A 15 13.10 -8.67 -16.25
CA ALA A 15 13.39 -7.91 -15.04
C ALA A 15 12.96 -8.74 -13.83
N PRO A 16 13.80 -8.89 -12.80
CA PRO A 16 13.45 -9.64 -11.62
C PRO A 16 12.25 -8.99 -10.92
N HIS A 17 11.37 -9.86 -10.44
CA HIS A 17 10.12 -9.62 -9.70
C HIS A 17 10.15 -8.37 -8.79
N VAL A 18 9.10 -7.55 -8.90
CA VAL A 18 8.87 -6.25 -8.23
C VAL A 18 8.76 -6.33 -6.69
N GLU A 19 8.79 -7.52 -6.09
CA GLU A 19 8.61 -7.73 -4.65
C GLU A 19 9.75 -7.19 -3.77
N GLY A 20 10.97 -7.07 -4.33
CA GLY A 20 12.12 -6.49 -3.63
C GLY A 20 11.98 -4.99 -3.37
N SER A 21 11.26 -4.26 -4.24
CA SER A 21 11.14 -2.80 -4.18
C SER A 21 10.22 -2.34 -3.04
N ALA A 22 9.06 -2.99 -2.87
CA ALA A 22 8.09 -2.63 -1.85
C ALA A 22 8.58 -2.96 -0.43
N THR A 23 9.25 -4.11 -0.28
CA THR A 23 9.89 -4.51 0.98
C THR A 23 11.03 -3.55 1.31
N ALA A 24 11.82 -3.14 0.32
CA ALA A 24 12.86 -2.12 0.50
C ALA A 24 12.29 -0.74 0.85
N ALA A 25 11.16 -0.32 0.28
CA ALA A 25 10.51 0.96 0.60
C ALA A 25 10.00 1.00 2.05
N LEU A 26 9.38 -0.09 2.51
CA LEU A 26 9.03 -0.28 3.91
C LEU A 26 10.28 -0.31 4.79
N VAL A 27 11.30 -1.09 4.43
CA VAL A 27 12.58 -1.15 5.16
C VAL A 27 13.29 0.22 5.21
N CYS A 28 13.21 1.04 4.17
CA CYS A 28 13.77 2.39 4.14
C CYS A 28 13.00 3.36 5.04
N ALA A 29 11.67 3.29 5.08
CA ALA A 29 10.88 3.99 6.09
C ALA A 29 11.20 3.47 7.51
N CYS A 30 11.51 2.18 7.62
CA CYS A 30 11.90 1.50 8.86
C CYS A 30 13.37 1.68 9.25
N ARG A 31 14.24 2.28 8.45
CA ARG A 31 15.68 2.43 8.82
C ARG A 31 15.86 3.28 10.09
N ARG A 32 14.80 3.97 10.54
CA ARG A 32 14.70 4.69 11.81
C ARG A 32 14.04 3.88 12.95
N VAL A 33 13.32 2.80 12.64
CA VAL A 33 12.65 1.90 13.60
C VAL A 33 13.46 0.59 13.66
N ARG A 34 14.26 0.45 14.72
CA ARG A 34 15.11 -0.71 14.99
C ARG A 34 14.27 -2.00 14.97
N GLU A 35 14.55 -2.94 14.07
CA GLU A 35 14.79 -4.38 14.37
C GLU A 35 14.68 -5.29 13.13
N PRO A 36 15.74 -6.04 12.76
CA PRO A 36 15.72 -7.03 11.67
C PRO A 36 14.85 -8.27 11.99
N GLU A 37 14.54 -8.52 13.26
CA GLU A 37 13.77 -9.69 13.71
C GLU A 37 12.32 -9.66 13.24
N GLN A 38 11.68 -8.49 13.26
CA GLN A 38 10.27 -8.30 12.89
C GLN A 38 10.02 -8.53 11.39
N LEU A 39 10.99 -8.20 10.55
CA LEU A 39 10.94 -8.49 9.10
C LEU A 39 11.03 -9.99 8.83
N GLU A 40 11.80 -10.72 9.63
CA GLU A 40 11.91 -12.17 9.50
C GLU A 40 10.63 -12.86 10.01
N THR A 41 10.01 -12.34 11.07
CA THR A 41 8.66 -12.76 11.52
C THR A 41 7.62 -12.58 10.42
N TRP A 42 7.65 -11.46 9.71
CA TRP A 42 6.76 -11.21 8.57
C TRP A 42 6.94 -12.26 7.46
N LYS A 43 8.18 -12.52 7.04
CA LYS A 43 8.47 -13.54 6.01
C LYS A 43 8.08 -14.95 6.45
N ASN A 44 8.30 -15.29 7.72
CA ASN A 44 7.90 -16.58 8.28
C ASN A 44 6.39 -16.77 8.20
N LEU A 45 5.64 -15.70 8.49
CA LEU A 45 4.20 -15.72 8.43
C LEU A 45 3.68 -15.75 6.97
N GLU A 46 4.31 -15.02 6.04
CA GLU A 46 4.04 -15.14 4.58
C GLU A 46 4.29 -16.57 4.07
N ARG A 47 5.44 -17.15 4.39
CA ARG A 47 5.75 -18.56 4.07
C ARG A 47 4.70 -19.49 4.67
N TYR A 48 4.25 -19.23 5.89
CA TYR A 48 3.21 -20.03 6.52
C TYR A 48 1.84 -19.89 5.82
N VAL A 49 1.49 -18.69 5.35
CA VAL A 49 0.31 -18.48 4.52
C VAL A 49 0.43 -19.29 3.24
N ASP A 50 1.58 -19.27 2.59
CA ASP A 50 1.83 -20.09 1.40
C ASP A 50 1.72 -21.58 1.73
N GLU A 51 2.36 -22.06 2.80
CA GLU A 51 2.24 -23.46 3.24
C GLU A 51 0.78 -23.87 3.50
N TYR A 52 -0.01 -22.98 4.11
CA TYR A 52 -1.43 -23.22 4.35
C TYR A 52 -2.24 -23.22 3.05
N GLN A 53 -2.00 -22.26 2.17
CA GLN A 53 -2.67 -22.14 0.89
C GLN A 53 -2.30 -23.26 -0.08
N HIS A 54 -1.11 -23.84 0.02
CA HIS A 54 -0.61 -24.87 -0.90
C HIS A 54 -0.77 -26.31 -0.36
N ARG A 55 -1.48 -26.51 0.76
CA ARG A 55 -1.82 -27.86 1.24
C ARG A 55 -2.60 -28.68 0.19
N PRO A 56 -2.56 -30.03 0.25
CA PRO A 56 -3.31 -30.89 -0.67
C PRO A 56 -4.78 -30.44 -0.79
N LEU A 57 -5.29 -30.36 -2.02
CA LEU A 57 -6.66 -29.89 -2.31
C LEU A 57 -7.72 -30.65 -1.51
N SER A 58 -7.53 -31.94 -1.27
CA SER A 58 -8.42 -32.79 -0.49
C SER A 58 -8.51 -32.39 1.00
N GLU A 59 -7.38 -31.99 1.60
CA GLU A 59 -7.33 -31.48 2.98
C GLU A 59 -7.92 -30.08 3.05
N ARG A 60 -7.55 -29.20 2.11
CA ARG A 60 -8.09 -27.84 2.02
C ARG A 60 -9.60 -27.84 1.82
N LEU A 61 -10.15 -28.69 0.96
CA LEU A 61 -11.60 -28.76 0.73
C LEU A 61 -12.34 -29.27 1.97
N ARG A 62 -11.79 -30.28 2.65
CA ARG A 62 -12.37 -30.83 3.88
C ARG A 62 -12.36 -29.81 5.01
N ASP A 63 -11.24 -29.11 5.19
CA ASP A 63 -11.13 -28.08 6.21
C ASP A 63 -11.88 -26.81 5.82
N ARG A 64 -11.93 -26.42 4.54
CA ARG A 64 -12.77 -25.31 4.05
C ARG A 64 -14.26 -25.61 4.25
N GLN A 65 -14.73 -26.83 3.95
CA GLN A 65 -16.11 -27.23 4.26
C GLN A 65 -16.36 -27.19 5.78
N ARG A 66 -15.42 -27.68 6.60
CA ARG A 66 -15.52 -27.57 8.07
C ARG A 66 -15.55 -26.13 8.54
N LEU A 67 -14.68 -25.26 8.01
CA LEU A 67 -14.60 -23.84 8.33
C LEU A 67 -15.87 -23.12 7.92
N VAL A 68 -16.40 -23.38 6.73
CA VAL A 68 -17.70 -22.85 6.28
C VAL A 68 -18.81 -23.30 7.22
N VAL A 69 -18.89 -24.59 7.57
CA VAL A 69 -19.89 -25.11 8.51
C VAL A 69 -19.72 -24.49 9.90
N GLN A 70 -18.49 -24.30 10.37
CA GLN A 70 -18.23 -23.64 11.66
C GLN A 70 -18.61 -22.15 11.62
N ARG A 71 -18.18 -21.40 10.61
CA ARG A 71 -18.53 -19.99 10.41
C ARG A 71 -20.03 -19.81 10.31
N MET A 72 -20.72 -20.69 9.59
CA MET A 72 -22.19 -20.71 9.52
C MET A 72 -22.82 -21.00 10.87
N ALA A 73 -22.32 -22.00 11.60
CA ALA A 73 -22.81 -22.35 12.94
C ALA A 73 -22.62 -21.24 13.99
N TYR A 74 -21.71 -20.30 13.74
CA TYR A 74 -21.42 -19.15 14.62
C TYR A 74 -21.83 -17.79 14.03
N SER A 75 -22.47 -17.79 12.86
CA SER A 75 -22.98 -16.59 12.21
C SER A 75 -24.01 -15.88 13.12
N SER A 76 -24.22 -14.58 12.89
CA SER A 76 -25.25 -13.81 13.62
C SER A 76 -26.63 -14.44 13.46
N THR A 77 -26.94 -15.00 12.28
CA THR A 77 -28.20 -15.68 11.98
C THR A 77 -28.32 -17.01 12.76
N ALA A 78 -27.28 -17.85 12.75
CA ALA A 78 -27.29 -19.09 13.51
C ALA A 78 -27.30 -18.86 15.03
N ARG A 79 -26.70 -17.77 15.50
CA ARG A 79 -26.79 -17.33 16.90
C ARG A 79 -28.21 -17.00 17.32
N LYS A 80 -28.91 -16.22 16.49
CA LYS A 80 -30.31 -15.85 16.74
C LYS A 80 -31.24 -17.07 16.72
N LEU A 81 -30.96 -18.05 15.85
CA LEU A 81 -31.82 -19.22 15.66
C LEU A 81 -31.51 -20.38 16.63
N PHE A 82 -30.24 -20.57 17.02
CA PHE A 82 -29.80 -21.76 17.77
C PHE A 82 -29.13 -21.45 19.11
N GLY A 83 -29.04 -20.18 19.52
CA GLY A 83 -28.54 -19.77 20.84
C GLY A 83 -27.07 -20.12 21.13
N LYS A 84 -26.29 -20.54 20.11
CA LYS A 84 -24.90 -20.94 20.32
C LYS A 84 -24.03 -19.72 20.65
N PRO A 85 -23.24 -19.72 21.74
CA PRO A 85 -22.36 -18.59 22.02
C PRO A 85 -21.34 -18.38 20.88
N LYS A 86 -21.00 -17.11 20.58
CA LYS A 86 -19.87 -16.77 19.70
C LYS A 86 -18.64 -17.46 20.31
N PRO A 87 -17.77 -18.12 19.53
CA PRO A 87 -16.52 -18.60 20.08
C PRO A 87 -15.79 -17.39 20.69
N PRO A 88 -15.12 -17.54 21.84
CA PRO A 88 -14.42 -16.43 22.47
C PRO A 88 -13.43 -15.86 21.46
N SER A 89 -13.72 -14.65 20.98
CA SER A 89 -12.78 -13.88 20.18
C SER A 89 -11.85 -13.18 21.15
N ASP A 90 -10.55 -13.33 20.93
CA ASP A 90 -9.55 -12.59 21.70
C ASP A 90 -9.82 -11.08 21.57
N PRO A 91 -10.09 -10.38 22.68
CA PRO A 91 -10.44 -8.96 22.65
C PRO A 91 -9.34 -8.11 22.01
N LEU A 92 -8.07 -8.51 22.17
CA LEU A 92 -6.94 -7.81 21.55
C LEU A 92 -6.99 -7.91 20.02
N LEU A 93 -7.36 -9.07 19.48
CA LEU A 93 -7.46 -9.27 18.04
C LEU A 93 -8.62 -8.46 17.44
N GLU A 94 -9.77 -8.39 18.11
CA GLU A 94 -10.90 -7.60 17.64
C GLU A 94 -10.60 -6.09 17.70
N GLN A 95 -9.96 -5.63 18.78
CA GLN A 95 -9.49 -4.25 18.89
C GLN A 95 -8.49 -3.91 17.78
N PHE A 96 -7.56 -4.83 17.50
CA PHE A 96 -6.59 -4.64 16.42
C PHE A 96 -7.26 -4.59 15.05
N LYS A 97 -8.21 -5.48 14.75
CA LYS A 97 -8.94 -5.44 13.47
C LYS A 97 -9.57 -4.07 13.22
N MET A 98 -10.19 -3.49 14.25
CA MET A 98 -10.76 -2.15 14.14
C MET A 98 -9.69 -1.07 13.94
N SER A 99 -8.57 -1.15 14.68
CA SER A 99 -7.44 -0.23 14.49
C SER A 99 -6.85 -0.34 13.08
N HIS A 100 -6.66 -1.56 12.59
CA HIS A 100 -6.11 -1.87 11.26
C HIS A 100 -6.99 -1.36 10.13
N THR A 101 -8.31 -1.59 10.21
CA THR A 101 -9.25 -1.04 9.21
C THR A 101 -9.18 0.48 9.18
N ASN A 102 -9.12 1.14 10.34
CA ASN A 102 -8.99 2.60 10.40
C ASN A 102 -7.69 3.09 9.76
N ILE A 103 -6.56 2.44 10.03
CA ILE A 103 -5.25 2.79 9.42
C ILE A 103 -5.30 2.60 7.90
N VAL A 104 -5.89 1.51 7.42
CA VAL A 104 -6.05 1.25 5.98
C VAL A 104 -6.90 2.31 5.32
N ASP A 105 -8.02 2.69 5.93
CA ASP A 105 -8.94 3.71 5.41
C ASP A 105 -8.29 5.10 5.39
N GLU A 106 -7.61 5.49 6.48
CA GLU A 106 -6.83 6.73 6.56
C GLU A 106 -5.74 6.80 5.50
N LEU A 107 -4.98 5.71 5.31
CA LEU A 107 -3.93 5.64 4.30
C LEU A 107 -4.50 5.71 2.88
N HIS A 108 -5.64 5.05 2.64
CA HIS A 108 -6.33 5.11 1.37
C HIS A 108 -6.81 6.53 1.05
N ALA A 109 -7.35 7.23 2.05
CA ALA A 109 -7.75 8.62 1.91
C ALA A 109 -6.53 9.52 1.60
N MET A 110 -5.42 9.39 2.33
CA MET A 110 -4.19 10.15 2.05
C MET A 110 -3.64 9.89 0.64
N LEU A 111 -3.60 8.62 0.23
CA LEU A 111 -3.18 8.22 -1.11
C LEU A 111 -4.06 8.88 -2.19
N HIS A 112 -5.37 8.89 -1.99
CA HIS A 112 -6.31 9.55 -2.90
C HIS A 112 -6.02 11.06 -3.02
N HIS A 113 -5.78 11.75 -1.89
CA HIS A 113 -5.41 13.17 -1.90
C HIS A 113 -4.08 13.42 -2.62
N ALA A 114 -3.05 12.61 -2.37
CA ALA A 114 -1.75 12.74 -3.04
C ALA A 114 -1.87 12.57 -4.56
N LYS A 115 -2.69 11.63 -5.04
CA LYS A 115 -3.03 11.47 -6.47
C LYS A 115 -3.73 12.69 -7.05
N HIS A 116 -4.67 13.28 -6.30
CA HIS A 116 -5.33 14.52 -6.73
C HIS A 116 -4.36 15.69 -6.84
N VAL A 117 -3.43 15.85 -5.89
CA VAL A 117 -2.40 16.88 -5.94
C VAL A 117 -1.51 16.71 -7.18
N ALA A 118 -1.02 15.50 -7.44
CA ALA A 118 -0.25 15.20 -8.64
C ALA A 118 -1.03 15.53 -9.92
N ALA A 119 -2.29 15.08 -10.01
CA ALA A 119 -3.14 15.34 -11.17
C ALA A 119 -3.48 16.83 -11.35
N ALA A 120 -3.61 17.59 -10.26
CA ALA A 120 -3.84 19.02 -10.31
C ALA A 120 -2.61 19.75 -10.83
N LEU A 121 -1.40 19.39 -10.39
CA LEU A 121 -0.14 19.93 -10.88
C LEU A 121 0.03 19.69 -12.39
N THR A 122 -0.25 18.47 -12.86
CA THR A 122 -0.21 18.17 -14.30
C THR A 122 -1.24 18.99 -15.09
N ARG A 123 -2.46 19.16 -14.55
CA ARG A 123 -3.50 20.01 -15.17
C ARG A 123 -3.08 21.47 -15.25
N ILE A 124 -2.50 22.03 -14.18
CA ILE A 124 -1.93 23.39 -14.19
C ILE A 124 -0.87 23.51 -15.27
N GLY A 125 0.00 22.51 -15.40
CA GLY A 125 1.02 22.46 -16.45
C GLY A 125 0.42 22.52 -17.86
N HIS A 126 -0.64 21.74 -18.11
CA HIS A 126 -1.35 21.78 -19.39
C HIS A 126 -2.02 23.13 -19.66
N VAL A 127 -2.64 23.76 -18.65
CA VAL A 127 -3.25 25.09 -18.81
C VAL A 127 -2.20 26.12 -19.22
N TRP A 128 -1.04 26.14 -18.55
CA TRP A 128 0.07 27.01 -18.95
C TRP A 128 0.56 26.73 -20.37
N SER A 129 0.70 25.46 -20.75
CA SER A 129 1.09 25.11 -22.13
C SER A 129 0.09 25.62 -23.16
N THR A 130 -1.21 25.49 -22.89
CA THR A 130 -2.26 25.98 -23.80
C THR A 130 -2.26 27.49 -23.89
N LEU A 131 -2.08 28.20 -22.78
CA LEU A 131 -1.97 29.67 -22.76
C LEU A 131 -0.78 30.16 -23.58
N VAL A 132 0.37 29.51 -23.44
CA VAL A 132 1.57 29.83 -24.22
C VAL A 132 1.34 29.58 -25.71
N GLN A 133 0.69 28.48 -26.07
CA GLN A 133 0.38 28.18 -27.47
C GLN A 133 -0.61 29.19 -28.07
N ALA A 134 -1.58 29.64 -27.27
CA ALA A 134 -2.51 30.69 -27.67
C ALA A 134 -1.79 32.04 -27.91
N ASP A 135 -0.90 32.46 -27.01
CA ASP A 135 -0.12 33.71 -27.18
C ASP A 135 0.86 33.62 -28.36
N ALA A 136 1.49 32.46 -28.58
CA ALA A 136 2.37 32.23 -29.72
C ALA A 136 1.64 32.20 -31.08
N SER A 137 0.32 31.94 -31.09
CA SER A 137 -0.51 31.90 -32.30
C SER A 137 -1.32 33.17 -32.52
N ALA A 138 -1.51 34.00 -31.49
CA ALA A 138 -1.95 35.38 -31.65
C ALA A 138 -0.90 36.14 -32.47
N MET A 139 -1.37 36.91 -33.47
CA MET A 139 -0.58 37.46 -34.58
C MET A 139 0.82 37.95 -34.16
N VAL A 140 1.84 37.56 -34.94
CA VAL A 140 3.29 37.71 -34.69
C VAL A 140 3.73 39.06 -34.11
N GLU A 141 2.99 40.14 -34.36
CA GLU A 141 3.29 41.49 -33.87
C GLU A 141 2.90 41.76 -32.40
N GLN A 142 2.08 40.92 -31.76
CA GLN A 142 1.64 41.08 -30.35
C GLN A 142 2.09 39.95 -29.41
N SER A 143 2.87 38.99 -29.89
CA SER A 143 3.38 37.90 -29.06
C SER A 143 4.29 38.42 -27.94
N HIS A 144 4.14 37.86 -26.73
CA HIS A 144 4.92 38.28 -25.57
C HIS A 144 6.02 37.24 -25.31
N PRO A 145 7.24 37.38 -25.89
CA PRO A 145 8.28 36.35 -25.81
C PRO A 145 8.68 36.01 -24.37
N ARG A 146 8.61 36.99 -23.45
CA ARG A 146 8.84 36.77 -22.01
C ARG A 146 7.74 35.94 -21.36
N PHE A 147 6.47 36.17 -21.72
CA PHE A 147 5.35 35.37 -21.25
C PHE A 147 5.43 33.95 -21.79
N ILE A 148 5.73 33.77 -23.07
CA ILE A 148 5.93 32.45 -23.70
C ILE A 148 7.03 31.68 -22.97
N ALA A 149 8.20 32.28 -22.78
CA ALA A 149 9.33 31.64 -22.09
C ALA A 149 9.00 31.31 -20.62
N ALA A 150 8.40 32.24 -19.87
CA ALA A 150 8.02 32.02 -18.48
C ALA A 150 6.92 30.95 -18.36
N GLY A 151 5.88 31.04 -19.17
CA GLY A 151 4.77 30.10 -19.21
C GLY A 151 5.21 28.69 -19.58
N SER A 152 6.10 28.52 -20.56
CA SER A 152 6.66 27.20 -20.90
C SER A 152 7.45 26.60 -19.75
N ARG A 153 8.22 27.43 -19.03
CA ARG A 153 8.97 26.98 -17.84
C ARG A 153 8.05 26.60 -16.69
N ILE A 154 6.98 27.36 -16.44
CA ILE A 154 5.98 27.03 -15.42
C ILE A 154 5.24 25.74 -15.81
N ALA A 155 4.85 25.59 -17.08
CA ALA A 155 4.21 24.38 -17.58
C ALA A 155 5.06 23.13 -17.30
N ALA A 156 6.33 23.15 -17.70
CA ALA A 156 7.27 22.06 -17.48
C ALA A 156 7.54 21.81 -15.98
N LEU A 157 7.65 22.86 -15.17
CA LEU A 157 7.84 22.77 -13.73
C LEU A 157 6.65 22.10 -13.03
N SER A 158 5.41 22.46 -13.41
CA SER A 158 4.19 21.88 -12.84
C SER A 158 4.02 20.41 -13.24
N MET A 159 4.29 20.06 -14.51
CA MET A 159 4.24 18.65 -14.95
C MET A 159 5.30 17.79 -14.25
N THR A 160 6.54 18.29 -14.16
CA THR A 160 7.63 17.60 -13.45
C THR A 160 7.28 17.40 -11.98
N CYS A 161 6.80 18.44 -11.29
CA CYS A 161 6.37 18.33 -9.89
C CYS A 161 5.24 17.31 -9.71
N GLY A 162 4.26 17.27 -10.61
CA GLY A 162 3.20 16.25 -10.60
C GLY A 162 3.76 14.82 -10.72
N SER A 163 4.72 14.60 -11.63
CA SER A 163 5.42 13.32 -11.78
C SER A 163 6.24 12.95 -10.54
N ASP A 164 6.94 13.92 -9.94
CA ASP A 164 7.74 13.69 -8.73
C ASP A 164 6.85 13.31 -7.53
N VAL A 165 5.67 13.94 -7.39
CA VAL A 165 4.68 13.55 -6.36
C VAL A 165 4.20 12.12 -6.59
N LEU A 166 3.95 11.70 -7.83
CA LEU A 166 3.57 10.32 -8.11
C LEU A 166 4.67 9.33 -7.69
N ALA A 167 5.91 9.61 -8.05
CA ALA A 167 7.03 8.71 -7.80
C ALA A 167 7.45 8.64 -6.33
N VAL A 168 7.51 9.79 -5.64
CA VAL A 168 8.12 9.90 -4.30
C VAL A 168 7.08 9.81 -3.18
N VAL A 169 5.80 10.06 -3.48
CA VAL A 169 4.72 10.07 -2.47
C VAL A 169 3.70 8.98 -2.77
N VAL A 170 3.10 8.98 -3.97
CA VAL A 170 1.99 8.07 -4.28
C VAL A 170 2.46 6.61 -4.31
N GLN A 171 3.50 6.30 -5.09
CA GLN A 171 3.97 4.92 -5.24
C GLN A 171 4.39 4.27 -3.90
N PRO A 172 5.17 4.93 -3.01
CA PRO A 172 5.46 4.36 -1.68
C PRO A 172 4.22 4.17 -0.80
N LEU A 173 3.24 5.07 -0.85
CA LEU A 173 1.98 4.91 -0.11
C LEU A 173 1.14 3.74 -0.66
N GLU A 174 1.15 3.51 -1.97
CA GLU A 174 0.50 2.33 -2.58
C GLU A 174 1.15 1.02 -2.12
N ASP A 175 2.47 0.96 -2.10
CA ASP A 175 3.22 -0.20 -1.63
C ASP A 175 2.90 -0.51 -0.16
N LYS A 176 2.89 0.52 0.69
CA LYS A 176 2.50 0.41 2.11
C LYS A 176 1.06 -0.06 2.27
N LEU A 177 0.13 0.49 1.50
CA LEU A 177 -1.29 0.11 1.53
C LEU A 177 -1.47 -1.35 1.10
N ASN A 178 -0.78 -1.80 0.06
CA ASN A 178 -0.82 -3.18 -0.40
C ASN A 178 -0.29 -4.15 0.67
N LYS A 179 0.77 -3.76 1.40
CA LYS A 179 1.31 -4.55 2.52
C LYS A 179 0.35 -4.60 3.70
N LEU A 180 -0.32 -3.50 4.04
CA LEU A 180 -1.37 -3.52 5.06
C LEU A 180 -2.58 -4.39 4.65
N LYS A 181 -2.93 -4.47 3.36
CA LYS A 181 -3.95 -5.40 2.87
C LYS A 181 -3.50 -6.86 3.01
N GLN A 182 -2.22 -7.17 2.82
CA GLN A 182 -1.70 -8.51 3.09
C GLN A 182 -1.86 -8.90 4.56
N LEU A 183 -1.66 -7.96 5.51
CA LEU A 183 -1.96 -8.20 6.93
C LEU A 183 -3.42 -8.60 7.19
N GLN A 184 -4.37 -8.13 6.39
CA GLN A 184 -5.75 -8.58 6.50
C GLN A 184 -5.89 -10.08 6.20
N VAL A 185 -5.14 -10.60 5.23
CA VAL A 185 -5.11 -12.05 4.93
C VAL A 185 -4.56 -12.82 6.14
N LEU A 186 -3.51 -12.29 6.78
CA LEU A 186 -2.88 -12.87 7.96
C LEU A 186 -3.85 -12.96 9.16
N LEU A 187 -4.66 -11.92 9.38
CA LEU A 187 -5.70 -11.92 10.40
C LEU A 187 -6.75 -13.02 10.18
N HIS A 188 -7.11 -13.30 8.91
CA HIS A 188 -8.03 -14.40 8.59
C HIS A 188 -7.40 -15.78 8.82
N VAL A 189 -6.09 -15.93 8.58
CA VAL A 189 -5.36 -17.18 8.85
C VAL A 189 -5.39 -17.49 10.35
N GLU A 190 -5.21 -16.49 11.21
CA GLU A 190 -5.31 -16.65 12.67
C GLU A 190 -6.70 -17.17 13.08
N GLU A 191 -7.77 -16.56 12.56
CA GLU A 191 -9.14 -17.01 12.82
C GLU A 191 -9.36 -18.46 12.38
N ASP A 192 -8.85 -18.84 11.21
CA ASP A 192 -8.96 -20.19 10.68
C ASP A 192 -8.20 -21.20 11.55
N MET A 193 -7.02 -20.85 12.07
CA MET A 193 -6.28 -21.69 13.01
C MET A 193 -7.06 -21.89 14.32
N ARG A 194 -7.70 -20.84 14.86
CA ARG A 194 -8.57 -20.97 16.04
C ARG A 194 -9.75 -21.90 15.79
N LEU A 195 -10.39 -21.80 14.63
CA LEU A 195 -11.49 -22.70 14.26
C LEU A 195 -11.03 -24.15 14.10
N LEU A 196 -9.82 -24.38 13.58
CA LEU A 196 -9.22 -25.72 13.50
C LEU A 196 -8.95 -26.31 14.89
N VAL A 197 -8.45 -25.51 15.83
CA VAL A 197 -8.30 -25.92 17.24
C VAL A 197 -9.66 -26.32 17.83
N LEU A 198 -10.68 -25.47 17.69
CA LEU A 198 -12.04 -25.79 18.16
C LEU A 198 -12.61 -27.06 17.51
N ALA A 199 -12.32 -27.29 16.23
CA ALA A 199 -12.71 -28.52 15.54
C ALA A 199 -12.01 -29.75 16.13
N ALA A 200 -10.72 -29.65 16.44
CA ALA A 200 -9.94 -30.72 17.04
C ALA A 200 -10.41 -31.02 18.47
N THR A 201 -10.68 -30.00 19.29
CA THR A 201 -11.21 -30.13 20.65
C THR A 201 -12.54 -30.89 20.65
N ARG A 202 -13.49 -30.50 19.78
CA ARG A 202 -14.79 -31.19 19.66
C ARG A 202 -14.66 -32.66 19.24
N LYS A 203 -13.69 -32.98 18.36
CA LYS A 203 -13.45 -34.37 17.96
C LYS A 203 -12.91 -35.19 19.11
N LEU A 204 -12.01 -34.61 19.92
CA LEU A 204 -11.48 -35.24 21.12
C LEU A 204 -12.59 -35.48 22.15
N GLU A 205 -13.41 -34.47 22.44
CA GLU A 205 -14.55 -34.58 23.38
C GLU A 205 -15.51 -35.70 22.95
N ARG A 206 -15.85 -35.79 21.66
CA ARG A 206 -16.68 -36.89 21.13
C ARG A 206 -16.03 -38.25 21.27
N ALA A 207 -14.73 -38.35 20.99
CA ALA A 207 -13.99 -39.60 21.13
C ALA A 207 -13.91 -40.06 22.60
N GLN A 208 -13.75 -39.12 23.54
CA GLN A 208 -13.78 -39.39 24.98
C GLN A 208 -15.18 -39.83 25.45
N ALA A 209 -16.22 -39.11 25.04
CA ALA A 209 -17.61 -39.43 25.38
C ALA A 209 -18.07 -40.82 24.86
N THR A 210 -17.47 -41.28 23.76
CA THR A 210 -17.78 -42.59 23.16
C THR A 210 -16.77 -43.68 23.53
N ALA A 211 -15.83 -43.41 24.44
CA ALA A 211 -14.74 -44.32 24.81
C ALA A 211 -14.00 -44.92 23.60
N SER A 212 -13.82 -44.12 22.54
CA SER A 212 -13.19 -44.56 21.30
C SER A 212 -11.71 -44.90 21.49
N GLN A 213 -11.23 -45.95 20.84
CA GLN A 213 -9.80 -46.28 20.78
C GLN A 213 -8.96 -45.18 20.09
N SER A 214 -9.59 -44.25 19.37
CA SER A 214 -8.92 -43.16 18.66
C SER A 214 -8.57 -41.93 19.52
N VAL A 215 -8.88 -41.94 20.82
CA VAL A 215 -8.63 -40.78 21.73
C VAL A 215 -7.17 -40.31 21.67
N PHE A 216 -6.20 -41.21 21.66
CA PHE A 216 -4.79 -40.86 21.57
C PHE A 216 -4.44 -40.13 20.26
N GLN A 217 -4.98 -40.60 19.13
CA GLN A 217 -4.78 -39.96 17.83
C GLN A 217 -5.44 -38.57 17.79
N ARG A 218 -6.64 -38.41 18.36
CA ARG A 218 -7.33 -37.12 18.46
C ARG A 218 -6.62 -36.14 19.38
N GLN A 219 -6.00 -36.62 20.46
CA GLN A 219 -5.18 -35.80 21.33
C GLN A 219 -3.92 -35.30 20.59
N SER A 220 -3.27 -36.16 19.80
CA SER A 220 -2.13 -35.77 18.97
C SER A 220 -2.52 -34.73 17.92
N GLU A 221 -3.69 -34.89 17.26
CA GLU A 221 -4.24 -33.89 16.32
C GLU A 221 -4.46 -32.53 17.01
N LEU A 222 -5.03 -32.52 18.22
CA LEU A 222 -5.25 -31.29 18.99
C LEU A 222 -3.94 -30.62 19.39
N ASN A 223 -2.96 -31.40 19.86
CA ASN A 223 -1.64 -30.87 20.24
C ASN A 223 -0.94 -30.21 19.03
N LYS A 224 -1.02 -30.82 17.84
CA LYS A 224 -0.50 -30.24 16.60
C LYS A 224 -1.24 -28.94 16.25
N ALA A 225 -2.58 -28.94 16.27
CA ALA A 225 -3.38 -27.76 15.98
C ALA A 225 -3.06 -26.60 16.95
N ASN A 226 -2.93 -26.88 18.24
CA ASN A 226 -2.52 -25.88 19.25
C ASN A 226 -1.13 -25.33 18.99
N ALA A 227 -0.14 -26.19 18.73
CA ALA A 227 1.23 -25.74 18.44
C ALA A 227 1.31 -24.88 17.17
N HIS A 228 0.45 -25.13 16.18
CA HIS A 228 0.34 -24.29 14.99
C HIS A 228 -0.35 -22.95 15.29
N ALA A 229 -1.50 -22.97 15.97
CA ALA A 229 -2.23 -21.76 16.33
C ALA A 229 -1.42 -20.83 17.23
N SER A 230 -0.70 -21.37 18.22
CA SER A 230 0.16 -20.57 19.11
C SER A 230 1.29 -19.88 18.35
N ARG A 231 1.94 -20.55 17.40
CA ARG A 231 3.00 -19.93 16.58
C ARG A 231 2.45 -18.77 15.76
N VAL A 232 1.33 -18.97 15.06
CA VAL A 232 0.67 -17.91 14.27
C VAL A 232 0.27 -16.74 15.16
N ALA A 233 -0.28 -17.00 16.35
CA ALA A 233 -0.67 -15.94 17.27
C ALA A 233 0.55 -15.13 17.77
N THR A 234 1.67 -15.79 18.07
CA THR A 234 2.92 -15.12 18.48
C THR A 234 3.51 -14.27 17.36
N ASP A 235 3.63 -14.84 16.16
CA ASP A 235 4.19 -14.15 15.00
C ASP A 235 3.31 -12.97 14.58
N LEU A 236 1.99 -13.19 14.53
CA LEU A 236 1.04 -12.13 14.26
C LEU A 236 1.16 -11.02 15.29
N LYS A 237 1.15 -11.35 16.60
CA LYS A 237 1.29 -10.34 17.66
C LYS A 237 2.53 -9.47 17.47
N SER A 238 3.69 -10.07 17.18
CA SER A 238 4.92 -9.31 16.91
C SER A 238 4.76 -8.37 15.72
N ILE A 239 4.09 -8.80 14.65
CA ILE A 239 3.77 -7.96 13.49
C ILE A 239 2.80 -6.84 13.87
N LEU A 240 1.80 -7.11 14.71
CA LEU A 240 0.83 -6.10 15.16
C LEU A 240 1.52 -5.03 15.99
N ASP A 241 2.33 -5.43 16.97
CA ASP A 241 3.11 -4.54 17.82
C ASP A 241 4.03 -3.65 16.96
N TRP A 242 4.64 -4.22 15.91
CA TRP A 242 5.44 -3.47 14.95
C TRP A 242 4.62 -2.46 14.14
N VAL A 243 3.46 -2.84 13.60
CA VAL A 243 2.56 -1.92 12.87
C VAL A 243 2.11 -0.76 13.75
N ASP A 244 1.76 -1.04 15.01
CA ASP A 244 1.37 -0.02 15.97
C ASP A 244 2.53 0.94 16.29
N CYS A 245 3.76 0.43 16.46
CA CYS A 245 4.96 1.26 16.61
C CYS A 245 5.22 2.15 15.39
N MET A 246 4.94 1.64 14.18
CA MET A 246 5.16 2.38 12.95
C MET A 246 4.04 3.37 12.62
N ARG A 247 2.86 3.28 13.25
CA ARG A 247 1.67 4.05 12.85
C ARG A 247 1.94 5.55 12.66
N ILE A 248 2.73 6.15 13.55
CA ILE A 248 3.09 7.58 13.50
C ILE A 248 4.11 7.87 12.38
N SER A 249 5.02 6.94 12.13
CA SER A 249 6.08 7.08 11.11
C SER A 249 5.65 6.62 9.71
N LEU A 250 4.48 5.96 9.60
CA LEU A 250 4.04 5.25 8.40
C LEU A 250 3.95 6.15 7.18
N VAL A 251 3.60 7.42 7.37
CA VAL A 251 3.47 8.40 6.27
C VAL A 251 4.41 9.59 6.41
N GLN A 252 5.20 9.64 7.48
CA GLN A 252 6.01 10.82 7.81
C GLN A 252 7.02 11.13 6.70
N VAL A 253 7.68 10.10 6.16
CA VAL A 253 8.67 10.26 5.09
C VAL A 253 8.05 10.84 3.82
N GLU A 254 6.87 10.35 3.44
CA GLU A 254 6.15 10.77 2.25
C GLU A 254 5.54 12.17 2.42
N MET A 255 5.01 12.49 3.61
CA MET A 255 4.48 13.83 3.90
C MET A 255 5.60 14.87 3.94
N ASP A 256 6.76 14.53 4.52
CA ASP A 256 7.95 15.38 4.49
C ASP A 256 8.45 15.60 3.04
N ALA A 257 8.41 14.55 2.21
CA ALA A 257 8.78 14.65 0.81
C ALA A 257 7.79 15.51 0.01
N LEU A 258 6.49 15.33 0.22
CA LEU A 258 5.43 16.15 -0.37
C LEU A 258 5.63 17.64 -0.02
N SER A 259 5.84 17.94 1.27
CA SER A 259 6.10 19.31 1.74
C SER A 259 7.30 19.94 1.03
N ARG A 260 8.44 19.21 0.95
CA ARG A 260 9.63 19.67 0.23
C ARG A 260 9.37 19.90 -1.26
N LEU A 261 8.65 19.01 -1.93
CA LEU A 261 8.31 19.15 -3.35
C LEU A 261 7.43 20.38 -3.59
N VAL A 262 6.41 20.60 -2.76
CA VAL A 262 5.53 21.76 -2.86
C VAL A 262 6.30 23.06 -2.64
N VAL A 263 7.13 23.15 -1.59
CA VAL A 263 7.94 24.35 -1.31
C VAL A 263 8.93 24.62 -2.45
N LYS A 264 9.59 23.59 -2.98
CA LYS A 264 10.49 23.73 -4.12
C LYS A 264 9.76 24.23 -5.36
N HIS A 265 8.57 23.70 -5.63
CA HIS A 265 7.74 24.09 -6.75
C HIS A 265 7.28 25.54 -6.65
N THR A 266 6.74 25.95 -5.50
CA THR A 266 6.23 27.32 -5.30
C THR A 266 7.36 28.34 -5.34
N ALA A 267 8.52 28.04 -4.75
CA ALA A 267 9.70 28.91 -4.83
C ALA A 267 10.21 29.08 -6.27
N ALA A 268 10.31 27.98 -7.02
CA ALA A 268 10.75 28.00 -8.42
C ALA A 268 9.75 28.73 -9.33
N ALA A 269 8.44 28.49 -9.15
CA ALA A 269 7.39 29.17 -9.89
C ALA A 269 7.40 30.69 -9.61
N SER A 270 7.54 31.08 -8.33
CA SER A 270 7.66 32.48 -7.92
C SER A 270 8.86 33.17 -8.58
N ALA A 271 10.04 32.53 -8.57
CA ALA A 271 11.23 33.07 -9.22
C ALA A 271 11.06 33.27 -10.74
N ILE A 272 10.35 32.35 -11.42
CA ILE A 272 10.02 32.48 -12.85
C ILE A 272 9.11 33.68 -13.08
N LEU A 273 8.08 33.85 -12.25
CA LEU A 273 7.11 34.95 -12.38
C LEU A 273 7.75 36.32 -12.07
N SER A 274 8.58 36.42 -11.02
CA SER A 274 9.26 37.66 -10.65
C SER A 274 10.27 38.11 -11.72
N SER A 275 11.06 37.17 -12.26
CA SER A 275 12.01 37.48 -13.34
C SER A 275 11.33 37.86 -14.66
N ALA A 276 10.07 37.47 -14.87
CA ALA A 276 9.27 37.92 -16.01
C ALA A 276 8.74 39.36 -15.82
N GLY A 277 8.50 39.80 -14.56
CA GLY A 277 7.96 41.12 -14.22
C GLY A 277 8.97 42.26 -14.12
N GLU A 278 10.22 41.98 -13.72
CA GLU A 278 11.27 43.02 -13.55
C GLU A 278 11.67 43.74 -14.84
N GLY A 279 11.29 43.21 -16.02
CA GLY A 279 11.51 43.85 -17.30
C GLY A 279 10.28 44.53 -17.92
N SER A 280 9.07 44.38 -17.36
CA SER A 280 7.83 44.94 -17.92
C SER A 280 7.42 46.26 -17.27
N VAL A 281 7.88 46.54 -16.04
CA VAL A 281 7.60 47.82 -15.36
C VAL A 281 8.31 48.98 -16.06
N GLY A 282 9.59 48.81 -16.45
CA GLY A 282 10.33 49.83 -17.20
C GLY A 282 9.83 50.07 -18.63
N LEU A 283 9.16 49.08 -19.26
CA LEU A 283 8.55 49.25 -20.59
C LEU A 283 7.17 49.94 -20.52
N LEU A 284 6.41 49.74 -19.43
CA LEU A 284 5.16 50.45 -19.20
C LEU A 284 5.38 51.90 -18.73
N GLU A 285 6.40 52.17 -17.91
CA GLU A 285 6.78 53.54 -17.56
C GLU A 285 7.35 54.31 -18.78
N SER A 286 8.12 53.64 -19.64
CA SER A 286 8.60 54.20 -20.91
C SER A 286 7.46 54.55 -21.87
N ALA A 287 6.39 53.75 -21.92
CA ALA A 287 5.25 54.01 -22.80
C ALA A 287 4.33 55.12 -22.28
N VAL A 288 4.25 55.31 -20.96
CA VAL A 288 3.53 56.43 -20.32
C VAL A 288 4.33 57.73 -20.43
N SER A 289 5.66 57.67 -20.39
CA SER A 289 6.54 58.84 -20.54
C SER A 289 6.63 59.38 -21.98
N SER A 290 6.20 58.60 -22.97
CA SER A 290 6.13 59.03 -24.39
C SER A 290 4.75 59.57 -24.79
N LEU A 291 3.84 59.74 -23.83
CA LEU A 291 2.50 60.29 -24.00
C LEU A 291 2.35 61.72 -23.43
N ASP A 292 3.45 62.31 -22.95
CA ASP A 292 3.61 63.75 -22.69
C ASP A 292 4.52 64.38 -23.76
#